data_AF-A0A3B8PMK5-F1
#
_entry.id   AF-A0A3B8PMK5-F1
#
_cell.length_a   1.000
_cell.length_b   1.000
_cell.length_c   1.000
_cell.angle_alpha   90.00
_cell.angle_beta   90.00
_cell.angle_gamma   90.00
#
_symmetry.space_group_name_H-M   'P 1'
#
loop_
_entity.id
_entity.type
_entity.pdbx_description
1 polymer ?
#
loop_
_entity_poly.entity_id
_entity_poly.type
_entity_poly.pdbx_seq_one_letter_code
_entity_poly.pdbx_strand_id
1 'polypeptide(L)'
;MPVTRISRRTMLRGTGTATIGFPLLEEMISKPAHAAPAAAPVRAFNIFFGLGIPAPLQAEGFDGVLEPLKPLARKLLIMRNVDQVRCDEKGINAHYDGATGAFTAEPPDGEARAGGGSIEQMVRRGHYPRGLPQGMVPTLIGGTFFRRSRVGRYVHSFNPDGTVAATIQEKPRDLFERVFGAVAVAGGGADARRRRLRRSILDSVVEDYRFYTGKRSPLGGLSRRRVADHLDRIREYEQRAFAMKHKK
;
A
#
# COMPACT_ATOMS: atom_id res chain seq x y z
N MET A 1 27.26 -18.38 -10.15
CA MET A 1 26.99 -18.51 -8.69
C MET A 1 25.62 -19.13 -8.51
N PRO A 2 25.48 -20.26 -7.82
CA PRO A 2 24.16 -20.87 -7.58
C PRO A 2 23.30 -19.93 -6.71
N VAL A 3 22.05 -19.71 -7.11
CA VAL A 3 21.09 -18.88 -6.36
C VAL A 3 20.57 -19.71 -5.19
N THR A 4 20.93 -19.33 -3.96
CA THR A 4 20.46 -20.00 -2.76
C THR A 4 18.98 -19.68 -2.55
N ARG A 5 18.13 -20.71 -2.56
CA ARG A 5 16.67 -20.56 -2.44
C ARG A 5 16.28 -20.30 -0.99
N ILE A 6 15.40 -19.33 -0.77
CA ILE A 6 14.90 -19.00 0.58
C ILE A 6 13.38 -19.01 0.52
N SER A 7 12.75 -19.86 1.33
CA SER A 7 11.29 -19.83 1.42
C SER A 7 10.85 -18.53 2.13
N ARG A 8 9.80 -17.89 1.63
CA ARG A 8 9.19 -16.70 2.27
C ARG A 8 8.85 -16.96 3.74
N ARG A 9 8.44 -18.19 4.06
CA ARG A 9 8.18 -18.66 5.43
C ARG A 9 9.45 -18.71 6.28
N THR A 10 10.58 -19.17 5.73
CA THR A 10 11.88 -19.20 6.43
C THR A 10 12.35 -17.80 6.78
N MET A 11 12.17 -16.85 5.86
CA MET A 11 12.56 -15.47 6.12
C MET A 11 11.63 -14.79 7.15
N LEU A 12 10.32 -15.03 7.07
CA LEU A 12 9.33 -14.49 8.02
C LEU A 12 9.32 -15.20 9.38
N ARG A 13 9.92 -16.38 9.50
CA ARG A 13 10.10 -17.09 10.79
C ARG A 13 11.45 -16.80 11.45
N GLY A 14 12.44 -16.31 10.69
CA GLY A 14 13.73 -15.86 11.21
C GLY A 14 13.63 -14.52 11.93
N THR A 15 12.76 -13.63 11.44
CA THR A 15 12.39 -12.41 12.15
C THR A 15 11.66 -12.77 13.44
N GLY A 16 12.14 -12.26 14.57
CA GLY A 16 11.52 -12.41 15.88
C GLY A 16 10.07 -11.90 15.92
N THR A 17 9.54 -11.63 17.10
CA THR A 17 8.12 -11.30 17.37
C THR A 17 7.53 -10.09 16.60
N ALA A 18 8.27 -9.46 15.70
CA ALA A 18 7.83 -8.43 14.76
C ALA A 18 7.79 -8.97 13.31
N THR A 19 6.59 -9.01 12.69
CA THR A 19 6.40 -9.40 11.29
C THR A 19 6.68 -8.24 10.33
N ILE A 20 7.92 -7.99 9.94
CA ILE A 20 8.17 -6.97 8.92
C ILE A 20 7.91 -7.54 7.53
N GLY A 21 6.99 -6.91 6.80
CA GLY A 21 6.74 -7.18 5.40
C GLY A 21 8.00 -6.88 4.58
N PHE A 22 8.60 -7.93 4.03
CA PHE A 22 9.74 -7.79 3.13
C PHE A 22 9.31 -7.53 1.68
N PRO A 23 10.15 -6.82 0.89
CA PRO A 23 9.95 -6.73 -0.55
C PRO A 23 9.96 -8.13 -1.16
N LEU A 24 9.25 -8.29 -2.28
CA LEU A 24 9.32 -9.53 -3.05
C LEU A 24 10.75 -9.66 -3.62
N LEU A 25 11.47 -10.69 -3.19
CA LEU A 25 12.81 -10.99 -3.68
C LEU A 25 12.77 -12.09 -4.73
N GLU A 26 13.74 -12.09 -5.64
CA GLU A 26 13.83 -13.06 -6.73
C GLU A 26 14.00 -14.49 -6.20
N GLU A 27 14.71 -14.64 -5.08
CA GLU A 27 14.98 -15.90 -4.37
C GLU A 27 13.73 -16.51 -3.71
N MET A 28 12.64 -15.75 -3.62
CA MET A 28 11.34 -16.21 -3.10
C MET A 28 10.39 -16.68 -4.18
N ILE A 29 10.72 -16.42 -5.44
CA ILE A 29 9.95 -16.93 -6.57
C ILE A 29 10.39 -18.39 -6.76
N SER A 30 9.74 -19.29 -6.04
CA SER A 30 9.92 -20.73 -6.24
C SER A 30 9.60 -21.06 -7.69
N LYS A 31 10.65 -21.41 -8.46
CA LYS A 31 10.50 -22.21 -9.67
C LYS A 31 10.70 -23.67 -9.26
N PRO A 32 9.63 -24.48 -9.12
CA PRO A 32 9.79 -25.92 -9.28
C PRO A 32 10.53 -26.14 -10.61
N ALA A 33 11.52 -27.02 -10.65
CA ALA A 33 12.35 -27.23 -11.84
C ALA A 33 11.51 -27.59 -13.10
N HIS A 34 10.25 -27.99 -12.92
CA HIS A 34 9.27 -28.35 -13.95
C HIS A 34 7.92 -27.63 -13.84
N ALA A 35 7.76 -26.58 -13.02
CA ALA A 35 6.52 -25.81 -13.04
C ALA A 35 6.73 -24.50 -13.78
N ALA A 36 5.73 -24.16 -14.60
CA ALA A 36 5.60 -22.83 -15.19
C ALA A 36 5.79 -21.77 -14.09
N PRO A 37 6.47 -20.65 -14.37
CA PRO A 37 6.64 -19.58 -13.41
C PRO A 37 5.26 -19.19 -12.86
N ALA A 38 5.10 -19.24 -11.53
CA ALA A 38 3.87 -18.78 -10.90
C ALA A 38 3.63 -17.33 -11.33
N ALA A 39 2.46 -17.05 -11.89
CA ALA A 39 2.10 -15.72 -12.33
C ALA A 39 2.26 -14.74 -11.17
N ALA A 40 2.85 -13.56 -11.44
CA ALA A 40 2.96 -12.52 -10.44
C ALA A 40 1.55 -12.17 -9.90
N PRO A 41 1.36 -12.01 -8.58
CA PRO A 41 0.07 -11.65 -8.03
C PRO A 41 -0.41 -10.33 -8.64
N VAL A 42 -1.67 -10.29 -9.06
CA VAL A 42 -2.29 -9.06 -9.53
C VAL A 42 -2.47 -8.10 -8.35
N ARG A 43 -2.09 -6.84 -8.56
CA ARG A 43 -2.16 -5.75 -7.59
C ARG A 43 -2.75 -4.54 -8.29
N ALA A 44 -3.67 -3.86 -7.61
CA ALA A 44 -4.21 -2.58 -8.04
C ALA A 44 -4.21 -1.63 -6.85
N PHE A 45 -3.97 -0.35 -7.14
CA PHE A 45 -4.12 0.74 -6.18
C PHE A 45 -4.57 1.96 -6.95
N ASN A 46 -5.29 2.84 -6.26
CA ASN A 46 -5.74 4.09 -6.82
C ASN A 46 -5.15 5.25 -6.00
N ILE A 47 -4.88 6.37 -6.66
CA ILE A 47 -4.47 7.61 -6.02
C ILE A 47 -5.44 8.69 -6.51
N PHE A 48 -6.05 9.39 -5.57
CA PHE A 48 -6.99 10.48 -5.86
C PHE A 48 -6.42 11.82 -5.41
N PHE A 49 -6.56 12.83 -6.25
CA PHE A 49 -6.18 14.21 -5.97
C PHE A 49 -7.46 15.06 -5.91
N GLY A 50 -7.95 15.38 -4.72
CA GLY A 50 -9.26 16.04 -4.55
C GLY A 50 -9.37 17.47 -5.08
N LEU A 51 -8.25 18.12 -5.37
CA LEU A 51 -8.19 19.42 -6.06
C LEU A 51 -7.79 19.28 -7.54
N GLY A 52 -7.65 18.06 -8.03
CA GLY A 52 -7.16 17.75 -9.36
C GLY A 52 -5.68 18.05 -9.56
N ILE A 53 -5.26 17.98 -10.82
CA ILE A 53 -3.94 18.37 -11.30
C ILE A 53 -4.16 19.61 -12.19
N PRO A 54 -3.40 20.72 -12.03
CA PRO A 54 -3.54 21.90 -12.87
C PRO A 54 -3.48 21.58 -14.37
N ALA A 55 -4.39 22.16 -15.16
CA ALA A 55 -4.54 21.87 -16.58
C ALA A 55 -3.23 21.96 -17.41
N PRO A 56 -2.33 22.94 -17.20
CA PRO A 56 -1.06 22.98 -17.92
C PRO A 56 -0.21 21.72 -17.74
N LEU A 57 -0.16 21.18 -16.52
CA LEU A 57 0.60 19.96 -16.19
C LEU A 57 -0.02 18.70 -16.80
N GLN A 58 -1.28 18.76 -17.24
CA GLN A 58 -1.93 17.63 -17.89
C GLN A 58 -1.50 17.49 -19.36
N ALA A 59 -1.02 18.55 -20.02
CA ALA A 59 -0.67 18.53 -21.45
C ALA A 59 0.77 18.05 -21.74
N GLU A 60 1.63 17.97 -20.72
CA GLU A 60 3.08 17.76 -20.83
C GLU A 60 3.50 16.34 -21.25
N GLY A 61 2.57 15.44 -21.58
CA GLY A 61 2.95 14.08 -21.98
C GLY A 61 3.60 13.32 -20.82
N PHE A 62 4.87 12.96 -21.00
CA PHE A 62 5.73 12.41 -19.96
C PHE A 62 6.77 13.43 -19.47
N ASP A 63 6.74 14.68 -19.88
CA ASP A 63 7.67 15.68 -19.36
C ASP A 63 7.26 16.13 -17.94
N GLY A 64 8.12 16.91 -17.29
CA GLY A 64 7.87 17.43 -15.95
C GLY A 64 7.76 16.34 -14.88
N VAL A 65 6.65 16.34 -14.12
CA VAL A 65 6.47 15.42 -12.98
C VAL A 65 6.37 13.94 -13.37
N LEU A 66 6.04 13.65 -14.63
CA LEU A 66 5.94 12.27 -15.15
C LEU A 66 7.23 11.80 -15.84
N GLU A 67 8.26 12.64 -15.92
CA GLU A 67 9.53 12.30 -16.59
C GLU A 67 10.20 11.02 -16.06
N PRO A 68 10.21 10.75 -14.75
CA PRO A 68 10.74 9.49 -14.22
C PRO A 68 10.03 8.24 -14.75
N LEU A 69 8.82 8.37 -15.31
CA LEU A 69 8.03 7.27 -15.86
C LEU A 69 8.26 7.03 -17.36
N LYS A 70 9.05 7.87 -18.06
CA LYS A 70 9.39 7.67 -19.49
C LYS A 70 9.84 6.25 -19.83
N PRO A 71 10.69 5.56 -19.03
CA PRO A 71 11.10 4.17 -19.32
C PRO A 71 9.94 3.16 -19.30
N LEU A 72 8.81 3.53 -18.71
CA LEU A 72 7.60 2.70 -18.60
C LEU A 72 6.52 3.11 -19.61
N ALA A 73 6.78 4.05 -20.52
CA ALA A 73 5.76 4.62 -21.40
C ALA A 73 4.94 3.57 -22.18
N ARG A 74 5.59 2.50 -22.67
CA ARG A 74 4.91 1.40 -23.39
C ARG A 74 4.01 0.51 -22.50
N LYS A 75 4.07 0.69 -21.18
CA LYS A 75 3.28 -0.05 -20.17
C LYS A 75 2.26 0.84 -19.47
N LEU A 76 2.17 2.11 -19.84
CA LEU A 76 1.31 3.09 -19.21
C LEU A 76 0.27 3.59 -20.21
N LEU A 77 -0.98 3.65 -19.77
CA LEU A 77 -2.06 4.34 -20.45
C LEU A 77 -2.33 5.63 -19.67
N ILE A 78 -2.15 6.78 -20.31
CA ILE A 78 -2.49 8.08 -19.73
C ILE A 78 -3.75 8.58 -20.44
N MET A 79 -4.88 8.50 -19.73
CA MET A 79 -6.14 9.06 -20.20
C MET A 79 -6.25 10.52 -19.76
N ARG A 80 -6.72 11.39 -20.66
CA ARG A 80 -6.88 12.84 -20.46
C ARG A 80 -8.23 13.28 -20.98
N ASN A 81 -8.69 14.44 -20.53
CA ASN A 81 -9.99 15.01 -20.91
C ASN A 81 -11.13 14.00 -20.70
N VAL A 82 -11.02 13.20 -19.64
CA VAL A 82 -12.07 12.26 -19.24
C VAL A 82 -13.09 13.02 -18.44
N ASP A 83 -14.27 13.19 -19.02
CA ASP A 83 -15.39 13.81 -18.35
C ASP A 83 -16.30 12.75 -17.74
N GLN A 84 -16.58 12.87 -16.44
CA GLN A 84 -17.46 11.95 -15.72
C GLN A 84 -18.90 12.45 -15.77
N VAL A 85 -19.44 12.60 -17.00
CA VAL A 85 -20.77 13.16 -17.24
C VAL A 85 -21.87 12.46 -16.43
N ARG A 86 -21.73 11.15 -16.18
CA ARG A 86 -22.67 10.38 -15.34
C ARG A 86 -22.68 10.78 -13.86
N CYS A 87 -21.65 11.47 -13.40
CA CYS A 87 -21.51 11.97 -12.04
C CYS A 87 -21.79 13.47 -11.94
N ASP A 88 -22.01 14.16 -13.07
CA ASP A 88 -22.38 15.59 -13.11
C ASP A 88 -23.89 15.76 -12.88
N GLU A 89 -24.30 15.52 -11.63
CA GLU A 89 -25.69 15.52 -11.21
C GLU A 89 -26.11 16.89 -10.64
N LYS A 90 -27.26 17.40 -11.08
CA LYS A 90 -27.72 18.75 -10.70
C LYS A 90 -27.96 18.86 -9.18
N GLY A 91 -27.45 19.94 -8.60
CA GLY A 91 -27.69 20.27 -7.19
C GLY A 91 -26.83 19.47 -6.20
N ILE A 92 -25.86 18.71 -6.70
CA ILE A 92 -24.89 17.98 -5.89
C ILE A 92 -23.56 18.74 -5.86
N ASN A 93 -22.80 18.57 -4.79
CA ASN A 93 -21.50 19.19 -4.63
C ASN A 93 -20.46 18.47 -5.52
N ALA A 94 -19.82 19.20 -6.43
CA ALA A 94 -18.82 18.69 -7.38
C ALA A 94 -17.62 17.95 -6.74
N HIS A 95 -17.27 18.26 -5.47
CA HIS A 95 -16.23 17.51 -4.77
C HIS A 95 -16.71 16.17 -4.23
N TYR A 96 -18.02 15.99 -4.07
CA TYR A 96 -18.61 14.77 -3.53
C TYR A 96 -18.91 13.75 -4.63
N ASP A 97 -19.62 14.16 -5.68
CA ASP A 97 -19.98 13.29 -6.80
C ASP A 97 -18.75 12.85 -7.61
N GLY A 98 -17.86 13.77 -7.99
CA GLY A 98 -16.63 13.46 -8.73
C GLY A 98 -15.65 12.62 -7.92
N ALA A 99 -15.60 12.82 -6.60
CA ALA A 99 -14.82 11.98 -5.70
C ALA A 99 -15.38 10.56 -5.57
N THR A 100 -16.71 10.44 -5.54
CA THR A 100 -17.38 9.13 -5.47
C THR A 100 -17.23 8.39 -6.80
N GLY A 101 -17.40 9.11 -7.92
CA GLY A 101 -17.27 8.62 -9.29
C GLY A 101 -15.85 8.27 -9.73
N ALA A 102 -14.83 8.86 -9.08
CA ALA A 102 -13.41 8.79 -9.47
C ALA A 102 -12.93 7.38 -9.91
N PHE A 103 -13.35 6.34 -9.18
CA PHE A 103 -12.96 4.95 -9.47
C PHE A 103 -14.13 4.00 -9.70
N THR A 104 -15.37 4.49 -9.65
CA THR A 104 -16.58 3.69 -9.90
C THR A 104 -17.18 3.96 -11.27
N ALA A 105 -16.92 5.15 -11.85
CA ALA A 105 -17.61 5.69 -13.03
C ALA A 105 -19.14 5.72 -12.88
N GLU A 106 -19.62 5.80 -11.63
CA GLU A 106 -21.03 5.82 -11.26
C GLU A 106 -21.30 6.91 -10.22
N PRO A 107 -22.45 7.61 -10.32
CA PRO A 107 -22.81 8.66 -9.38
C PRO A 107 -23.01 8.11 -7.96
N PRO A 108 -22.93 8.95 -6.92
CA PRO A 108 -23.28 8.55 -5.56
C PRO A 108 -24.72 8.02 -5.45
N ASP A 109 -24.92 7.00 -4.61
CA ASP A 109 -26.24 6.48 -4.20
C ASP A 109 -26.53 6.96 -2.76
N GLY A 110 -27.28 8.05 -2.65
CA GLY A 110 -27.57 8.72 -1.39
C GLY A 110 -26.34 9.41 -0.79
N GLU A 111 -26.12 9.27 0.52
CA GLU A 111 -25.10 10.03 1.28
C GLU A 111 -23.84 9.20 1.61
N ALA A 112 -23.94 7.87 1.55
CA ALA A 112 -22.95 6.95 2.10
C ALA A 112 -22.49 5.84 1.14
N ARG A 113 -23.09 5.73 -0.05
CA ARG A 113 -22.76 4.73 -1.05
C ARG A 113 -22.36 5.38 -2.38
N ALA A 114 -21.59 4.65 -3.16
CA ALA A 114 -21.47 4.89 -4.59
C ALA A 114 -22.58 4.12 -5.33
N GLY A 115 -22.82 4.44 -6.61
CA GLY A 115 -23.71 3.66 -7.46
C GLY A 115 -23.21 2.24 -7.70
N GLY A 116 -21.89 2.04 -7.66
CA GLY A 116 -21.26 0.76 -7.98
C GLY A 116 -19.89 0.56 -7.34
N GLY A 117 -19.26 -0.55 -7.71
CA GLY A 117 -17.96 -0.95 -7.19
C GLY A 117 -16.80 -0.22 -7.82
N SER A 118 -15.80 0.12 -7.00
CA SER A 118 -14.59 0.76 -7.48
C SER A 118 -13.66 -0.21 -8.21
N ILE A 119 -12.87 0.30 -9.16
CA ILE A 119 -12.06 -0.49 -10.09
C ILE A 119 -11.15 -1.51 -9.40
N GLU A 120 -10.53 -1.16 -8.28
CA GLU A 120 -9.65 -2.02 -7.51
C GLU A 120 -10.42 -3.13 -6.77
N GLN A 121 -11.66 -2.87 -6.31
CA GLN A 121 -12.53 -3.94 -5.80
C GLN A 121 -12.98 -4.86 -6.94
N MET A 122 -13.22 -4.34 -8.14
CA MET A 122 -13.59 -5.16 -9.30
C MET A 122 -12.41 -6.03 -9.74
N VAL A 123 -11.20 -5.47 -9.85
CA VAL A 123 -9.95 -6.21 -10.13
C VAL A 123 -9.72 -7.28 -9.08
N ARG A 124 -9.87 -6.95 -7.78
CA ARG A 124 -9.73 -7.92 -6.69
C ARG A 124 -10.69 -9.09 -6.86
N ARG A 125 -11.98 -8.84 -7.10
CA ARG A 125 -13.00 -9.89 -7.22
C ARG A 125 -12.82 -10.72 -8.49
N GLY A 126 -12.43 -10.10 -9.60
CA GLY A 126 -12.16 -10.78 -10.86
C GLY A 126 -10.97 -11.74 -10.78
N HIS A 127 -9.87 -11.32 -10.12
CA HIS A 127 -8.68 -12.16 -10.00
C HIS A 127 -8.67 -13.10 -8.79
N TYR A 128 -9.46 -12.79 -7.76
CA TYR A 128 -9.54 -13.58 -6.53
C TYR A 128 -11.00 -13.88 -6.14
N PRO A 129 -11.77 -14.59 -6.99
CA PRO A 129 -13.21 -14.84 -6.77
C PRO A 129 -13.49 -15.71 -5.53
N ARG A 130 -12.50 -16.50 -5.09
CA ARG A 130 -12.56 -17.33 -3.87
C ARG A 130 -11.97 -16.63 -2.63
N GLY A 131 -11.73 -15.33 -2.71
CA GLY A 131 -11.05 -14.56 -1.67
C GLY A 131 -9.54 -14.47 -1.86
N LEU A 132 -8.93 -13.59 -1.07
CA LEU A 132 -7.50 -13.31 -1.14
C LEU A 132 -6.68 -14.44 -0.50
N PRO A 133 -5.41 -14.61 -0.92
CA PRO A 133 -4.48 -15.51 -0.23
C PRO A 133 -4.36 -15.20 1.26
N GLN A 134 -4.15 -16.23 2.08
CA GLN A 134 -3.97 -16.08 3.52
C GLN A 134 -2.83 -15.11 3.86
N GLY A 135 -3.07 -14.22 4.83
CA GLY A 135 -2.08 -13.25 5.31
C GLY A 135 -1.97 -11.97 4.46
N MET A 136 -2.84 -11.79 3.46
CA MET A 136 -2.92 -10.52 2.73
C MET A 136 -3.80 -9.51 3.49
N VAL A 137 -3.37 -8.25 3.50
CA VAL A 137 -4.22 -7.13 3.92
C VAL A 137 -5.29 -6.93 2.83
N PRO A 138 -6.60 -6.97 3.15
CA PRO A 138 -7.63 -7.08 2.13
C PRO A 138 -7.84 -5.78 1.33
N THR A 139 -8.31 -4.74 2.01
CA THR A 139 -8.46 -3.38 1.48
C THR A 139 -7.82 -2.43 2.49
N LEU A 140 -7.02 -1.50 1.97
CA LEU A 140 -6.26 -0.52 2.74
C LEU A 140 -6.53 0.86 2.15
N ILE A 141 -6.90 1.83 2.98
CA ILE A 141 -7.21 3.20 2.53
C ILE A 141 -6.47 4.16 3.43
N GLY A 142 -5.37 4.72 2.95
CA GLY A 142 -4.69 5.84 3.61
C GLY A 142 -5.26 7.16 3.12
N GLY A 143 -5.53 8.09 4.04
CA GLY A 143 -6.06 9.40 3.66
C GLY A 143 -6.46 10.24 4.86
N THR A 144 -6.85 11.48 4.61
CA THR A 144 -7.45 12.37 5.60
C THR A 144 -8.95 12.43 5.36
N PHE A 145 -9.71 12.55 6.45
CA PHE A 145 -11.17 12.58 6.40
C PHE A 145 -11.69 13.77 7.20
N PHE A 146 -12.55 14.60 6.59
CA PHE A 146 -13.25 15.64 7.33
C PHE A 146 -14.62 15.13 7.78
N ARG A 147 -14.81 15.04 9.11
CA ARG A 147 -15.98 14.41 9.73
C ARG A 147 -17.31 15.13 9.52
N ARG A 148 -17.33 16.31 8.90
CA ARG A 148 -18.55 17.08 8.60
C ARG A 148 -18.93 17.05 7.11
N SER A 149 -18.56 16.00 6.39
CA SER A 149 -18.93 15.82 4.99
C SER A 149 -19.42 14.41 4.72
N ARG A 150 -19.88 14.20 3.49
CA ARG A 150 -20.34 12.91 2.99
C ARG A 150 -19.18 11.93 2.82
N VAL A 151 -19.46 10.64 3.00
CA VAL A 151 -18.43 9.60 3.05
C VAL A 151 -17.68 9.48 1.72
N GLY A 152 -18.42 9.47 0.60
CA GLY A 152 -17.84 9.30 -0.74
C GLY A 152 -16.94 10.44 -1.21
N ARG A 153 -16.92 11.58 -0.51
CA ARG A 153 -15.96 12.66 -0.76
C ARG A 153 -14.51 12.25 -0.47
N TYR A 154 -14.30 11.31 0.45
CA TYR A 154 -12.98 10.94 0.95
C TYR A 154 -12.69 9.44 0.86
N VAL A 155 -13.73 8.61 0.98
CA VAL A 155 -13.58 7.17 0.82
C VAL A 155 -13.72 6.85 -0.67
N HIS A 156 -12.63 6.42 -1.29
CA HIS A 156 -12.58 6.13 -2.73
C HIS A 156 -12.44 4.61 -3.01
N SER A 157 -13.09 3.78 -2.19
CA SER A 157 -13.09 2.33 -2.36
C SER A 157 -14.44 1.76 -1.93
N PHE A 158 -15.13 1.12 -2.89
CA PHE A 158 -16.52 0.68 -2.76
C PHE A 158 -16.68 -0.76 -3.26
N ASN A 159 -17.43 -1.56 -2.51
CA ASN A 159 -17.87 -2.89 -2.91
C ASN A 159 -18.80 -2.82 -4.13
N PRO A 160 -19.05 -3.95 -4.84
CA PRO A 160 -19.96 -3.98 -5.99
C PRO A 160 -21.35 -3.41 -5.72
N ASP A 161 -21.82 -3.50 -4.48
CA ASP A 161 -23.10 -2.93 -4.04
C ASP A 161 -22.98 -1.46 -3.60
N GLY A 162 -21.90 -0.77 -3.95
CA GLY A 162 -21.69 0.64 -3.61
C GLY A 162 -21.34 0.91 -2.15
N THR A 163 -21.32 -0.09 -1.27
CA THR A 163 -20.95 0.10 0.14
C THR A 163 -19.46 0.34 0.31
N VAL A 164 -19.07 1.11 1.33
CA VAL A 164 -17.66 1.37 1.65
C VAL A 164 -16.89 0.07 1.89
N ALA A 165 -15.77 -0.12 1.17
CA ALA A 165 -14.99 -1.35 1.24
C ALA A 165 -14.01 -1.41 2.43
N ALA A 166 -13.59 -0.25 2.96
CA ALA A 166 -12.79 -0.14 4.18
C ALA A 166 -12.86 1.28 4.77
N THR A 167 -12.49 1.41 6.04
CA THR A 167 -12.36 2.72 6.69
C THR A 167 -11.01 3.36 6.34
N ILE A 168 -10.96 4.70 6.39
CA ILE A 168 -9.72 5.46 6.21
C ILE A 168 -8.81 5.30 7.43
N GLN A 169 -7.54 5.02 7.20
CA GLN A 169 -6.46 5.08 8.18
C GLN A 169 -5.81 6.46 8.13
N GLU A 170 -6.21 7.36 9.04
CA GLU A 170 -5.71 8.74 9.10
C GLU A 170 -4.31 8.85 9.71
N LYS A 171 -3.98 7.97 10.67
CA LYS A 171 -2.70 8.01 11.37
C LYS A 171 -1.69 7.11 10.66
N PRO A 172 -0.50 7.62 10.29
CA PRO A 172 0.55 6.81 9.69
C PRO A 172 0.94 5.57 10.53
N ARG A 173 0.86 5.68 11.86
CA ARG A 173 1.09 4.56 12.78
C ARG A 173 0.07 3.43 12.60
N ASP A 174 -1.22 3.76 12.55
CA ASP A 174 -2.29 2.77 12.42
C ASP A 174 -2.20 2.07 11.06
N LEU A 175 -1.85 2.83 10.01
CA LEU A 175 -1.57 2.28 8.68
C LEU A 175 -0.38 1.31 8.72
N PHE A 176 0.73 1.71 9.37
CA PHE A 176 1.91 0.88 9.54
C PHE A 176 1.58 -0.42 10.29
N GLU A 177 0.93 -0.33 11.46
CA GLU A 177 0.57 -1.50 12.27
C GLU A 177 -0.41 -2.43 11.53
N ARG A 178 -1.28 -1.90 10.67
CA ARG A 178 -2.18 -2.70 9.83
C ARG A 178 -1.44 -3.47 8.74
N VAL A 179 -0.37 -2.91 8.18
CA VAL A 179 0.42 -3.54 7.10
C VAL A 179 1.48 -4.49 7.65
N PHE A 180 2.09 -4.15 8.78
CA PHE A 180 3.25 -4.83 9.35
C PHE A 180 2.95 -5.56 10.67
N GLY A 181 1.73 -5.44 11.20
CA GLY A 181 1.37 -5.98 12.50
C GLY A 181 1.74 -5.06 13.66
N ALA A 182 1.11 -5.30 14.81
CA ALA A 182 1.44 -4.63 16.06
C ALA A 182 2.45 -5.46 16.86
N VAL A 183 3.48 -4.82 17.42
CA VAL A 183 4.41 -5.49 18.33
C VAL A 183 3.72 -5.64 19.70
N ALA A 184 3.11 -6.80 19.94
CA ALA A 184 2.61 -7.15 21.26
C ALA A 184 3.79 -7.42 22.19
N VAL A 185 4.13 -6.45 23.04
CA VAL A 185 5.10 -6.65 24.12
C VAL A 185 4.43 -7.46 25.22
N ALA A 186 4.66 -8.78 25.24
CA ALA A 186 4.29 -9.65 26.34
C ALA A 186 4.81 -9.09 27.69
N GLY A 187 3.97 -9.15 28.73
CA GLY A 187 4.34 -8.91 30.12
C GLY A 187 3.92 -7.53 30.67
N GLY A 188 3.02 -7.50 31.64
CA GLY A 188 2.75 -6.33 32.48
C GLY A 188 4.00 -5.95 33.27
N GLY A 189 4.40 -4.69 33.21
CA GLY A 189 5.63 -4.21 33.85
C GLY A 189 6.03 -2.85 33.30
N ALA A 190 6.01 -1.85 34.17
CA ALA A 190 6.32 -0.45 33.87
C ALA A 190 7.83 -0.26 33.95
N ASP A 191 8.54 -0.16 32.82
CA ASP A 191 9.96 0.20 32.89
C ASP A 191 10.53 0.87 31.63
N ALA A 192 11.51 1.75 31.82
CA ALA A 192 12.17 2.54 30.78
C ALA A 192 12.80 1.68 29.66
N ARG A 193 13.15 0.42 29.97
CA ARG A 193 13.59 -0.61 29.02
C ARG A 193 12.50 -0.95 27.98
N ARG A 194 11.23 -0.89 28.37
CA ARG A 194 10.06 -1.05 27.48
C ARG A 194 9.89 0.15 26.55
N ARG A 195 10.29 1.37 26.95
CA ARG A 195 10.36 2.54 26.06
C ARG A 195 11.53 2.48 25.08
N ARG A 196 12.59 1.74 25.39
CA ARG A 196 13.69 1.42 24.46
C ARG A 196 13.27 0.34 23.46
N LEU A 197 12.62 -0.73 23.92
CA LEU A 197 12.04 -1.77 23.05
C LEU A 197 10.89 -1.25 22.16
N ARG A 198 10.07 -0.31 22.65
CA ARG A 198 9.07 0.44 21.84
C ARG A 198 9.69 1.31 20.73
N ARG A 199 11.00 1.53 20.77
CA ARG A 199 11.70 2.55 19.96
C ARG A 199 12.41 1.99 18.74
N SER A 200 12.42 0.67 18.55
CA SER A 200 13.11 0.07 17.42
C SER A 200 12.48 -1.26 17.07
N ILE A 201 11.51 -1.22 16.15
CA ILE A 201 11.11 -2.41 15.39
C ILE A 201 12.36 -2.98 14.72
N LEU A 202 13.27 -2.11 14.26
CA LEU A 202 14.55 -2.46 13.68
C LEU A 202 15.45 -3.29 14.62
N ASP A 203 15.49 -3.01 15.93
CA ASP A 203 16.39 -3.73 16.86
C ASP A 203 16.04 -5.22 16.95
N SER A 204 14.76 -5.57 16.73
CA SER A 204 14.29 -6.97 16.75
C SER A 204 14.67 -7.78 15.50
N VAL A 205 15.22 -7.13 14.48
CA VAL A 205 15.46 -7.69 13.13
C VAL A 205 16.80 -7.25 12.54
N VAL A 206 17.57 -6.39 13.22
CA VAL A 206 18.89 -5.90 12.79
C VAL A 206 19.83 -7.06 12.47
N GLU A 207 19.80 -8.14 13.25
CA GLU A 207 20.68 -9.29 13.04
C GLU A 207 20.31 -10.05 11.75
N ASP A 208 19.02 -10.31 11.51
CA ASP A 208 18.55 -10.89 10.26
C ASP A 208 18.89 -10.00 9.07
N TYR A 209 18.82 -8.68 9.25
CA TYR A 209 19.15 -7.74 8.20
C TYR A 209 20.63 -7.67 7.88
N ARG A 210 21.50 -7.71 8.89
CA ARG A 210 22.95 -7.86 8.68
C ARG A 210 23.26 -9.17 7.97
N PHE A 211 22.52 -10.22 8.26
CA PHE A 211 22.64 -11.50 7.57
C PHE A 211 22.23 -11.39 6.09
N TYR A 212 21.07 -10.82 5.76
CA TYR A 212 20.58 -10.73 4.38
C TYR A 212 21.27 -9.67 3.52
N THR A 213 21.89 -8.64 4.11
CA THR A 213 22.69 -7.64 3.37
C THR A 213 24.19 -7.95 3.37
N GLY A 214 24.64 -8.83 4.26
CA GLY A 214 26.06 -9.15 4.46
C GLY A 214 26.68 -10.03 3.36
N LYS A 215 28.01 -10.18 3.44
CA LYS A 215 28.80 -10.98 2.47
C LYS A 215 28.40 -12.46 2.41
N ARG A 216 27.87 -13.00 3.52
CA ARG A 216 27.38 -14.38 3.64
C ARG A 216 25.91 -14.52 3.26
N SER A 217 25.28 -13.46 2.76
CA SER A 217 23.87 -13.48 2.42
C SER A 217 23.58 -14.50 1.32
N PRO A 218 22.51 -15.30 1.48
CA PRO A 218 22.01 -16.18 0.43
C PRO A 218 21.40 -15.45 -0.77
N LEU A 219 21.23 -14.11 -0.70
CA LEU A 219 20.61 -13.30 -1.74
C LEU A 219 21.62 -12.86 -2.83
N GLY A 220 21.14 -12.79 -4.07
CA GLY A 220 21.81 -12.17 -5.20
C GLY A 220 21.97 -10.65 -5.04
N GLY A 221 22.89 -10.06 -5.79
CA GLY A 221 23.29 -8.66 -5.63
C GLY A 221 22.17 -7.63 -5.81
N LEU A 222 21.13 -7.95 -6.59
CA LEU A 222 19.96 -7.09 -6.77
C LEU A 222 19.00 -7.17 -5.58
N SER A 223 18.69 -8.38 -5.12
CA SER A 223 17.86 -8.62 -3.93
C SER A 223 18.50 -8.07 -2.66
N ARG A 224 19.82 -8.20 -2.48
CA ARG A 224 20.54 -7.58 -1.36
C ARG A 224 20.36 -6.07 -1.33
N ARG A 225 20.48 -5.41 -2.48
CA ARG A 225 20.25 -3.96 -2.61
C ARG A 225 18.80 -3.60 -2.27
N ARG A 226 17.81 -4.33 -2.77
CA ARG A 226 16.39 -4.10 -2.42
C ARG A 226 16.11 -4.27 -0.93
N VAL A 227 16.74 -5.25 -0.28
CA VAL A 227 16.62 -5.42 1.18
C VAL A 227 17.26 -4.24 1.91
N ALA A 228 18.45 -3.79 1.50
CA ALA A 228 19.10 -2.61 2.07
C ALA A 228 18.24 -1.34 1.90
N ASP A 229 17.77 -1.05 0.70
CA ASP A 229 16.95 0.13 0.41
C ASP A 229 15.63 0.11 1.20
N HIS A 230 15.00 -1.07 1.32
CA HIS A 230 13.76 -1.22 2.11
C HIS A 230 13.99 -0.91 3.58
N LEU A 231 15.17 -1.25 4.11
CA LEU A 231 15.52 -1.01 5.50
C LEU A 231 15.78 0.44 5.81
N ASP A 232 16.55 1.10 4.94
CA ASP A 232 16.82 2.52 5.09
C ASP A 232 15.51 3.31 5.09
N ARG A 233 14.55 2.91 4.24
CA ARG A 233 13.18 3.48 4.22
C ARG A 233 12.40 3.19 5.50
N ILE A 234 12.41 1.96 6.01
CA ILE A 234 11.75 1.65 7.28
C ILE A 234 12.34 2.48 8.42
N ARG A 235 13.67 2.63 8.45
CA ARG A 235 14.36 3.44 9.44
C ARG A 235 14.00 4.91 9.35
N GLU A 236 13.92 5.44 8.14
CA GLU A 236 13.43 6.79 7.90
C GLU A 236 11.98 6.96 8.39
N TYR A 237 11.08 6.04 8.04
CA TYR A 237 9.68 6.08 8.49
C TYR A 237 9.55 5.96 10.00
N GLU A 238 10.35 5.09 10.63
CA GLU A 238 10.41 4.94 12.08
C GLU A 238 10.88 6.24 12.74
N GLN A 239 12.00 6.81 12.28
CA GLN A 239 12.50 8.09 12.77
C GLN A 239 11.47 9.20 12.63
N ARG A 240 10.80 9.32 11.48
CA ARG A 240 9.75 10.32 11.24
C ARG A 240 8.53 10.10 12.15
N ALA A 241 8.09 8.85 12.30
CA ALA A 241 6.94 8.51 13.15
C ALA A 241 7.21 8.78 14.64
N PHE A 242 8.46 8.66 15.09
CA PHE A 242 8.85 8.90 16.48
C PHE A 242 9.37 10.31 16.76
N ALA A 243 9.83 11.06 15.74
CA ALA A 243 10.16 12.48 15.83
C ALA A 243 8.92 13.36 16.08
N MET A 244 7.73 12.90 15.68
CA MET A 244 6.44 13.58 15.86
C MET A 244 5.90 13.54 17.30
N LYS A 245 6.77 13.41 18.32
CA LYS A 245 6.41 13.58 19.74
C LYS A 245 7.10 14.80 20.34
N HIS A 246 6.46 15.96 20.23
CA HIS A 246 6.34 17.01 21.26
C HIS A 246 5.68 18.26 20.64
N LYS A 247 4.38 18.20 20.38
CA LYS A 247 3.49 19.36 20.53
C LYS A 247 2.13 18.82 20.94
N LYS A 248 1.75 19.15 22.18
CA LYS A 248 0.37 19.01 22.66
C LYS A 248 -0.50 19.99 21.89
#